data_AF-A0A671LX98-F1
#
_entry.id   AF-A0A671LX98-F1
#
_cell.length_a   1.000
_cell.length_b   1.000
_cell.length_c   1.000
_cell.angle_alpha   90.00
_cell.angle_beta   90.00
_cell.angle_gamma   90.00
#
_symmetry.space_group_name_H-M   'P 1'
#
loop_
_entity.id
_entity.type
_entity.pdbx_description
1 polymer ?
#
loop_
_entity_poly.entity_id
_entity_poly.type
_entity_poly.pdbx_seq_one_letter_code
_entity_poly.pdbx_strand_id
1 'polypeptide(L)'
;ALLYREGVGTNEKAIPFNKQDYQSLKQECLAKGTLFCDPTFPAESDSLGYNELGRYSSKTRGVQWKRPKELYSNPEFIVDGAKRTDICQGALGEKSSF
;
A
#
# COMPACT_ATOMS: atom_id res chain seq x y z
N ALA A 1 -0.74 27.76 9.32
CA ALA A 1 -1.82 27.98 10.30
C ALA A 1 -3.19 28.33 9.68
N LEU A 2 -3.33 28.43 8.34
CA LEU A 2 -4.62 28.77 7.68
C LEU A 2 -5.39 27.57 7.11
N LEU A 3 -4.85 26.34 7.19
CA LEU A 3 -5.49 25.13 6.64
C LEU A 3 -6.43 24.40 7.63
N TYR A 4 -6.48 24.84 8.90
CA TYR A 4 -7.22 24.15 9.98
C TYR A 4 -8.58 24.77 10.31
N ARG A 5 -9.25 25.38 9.33
CA ARG A 5 -10.64 25.83 9.47
C ARG A 5 -11.37 25.32 8.23
N GLU A 6 -12.43 24.52 8.42
CA GLU A 6 -13.29 23.83 7.41
C GLU A 6 -13.20 22.28 7.36
N GLY A 7 -13.11 21.60 8.51
CA GLY A 7 -13.31 20.13 8.55
C GLY A 7 -12.26 19.30 7.79
N VAL A 8 -11.13 19.91 7.42
CA VAL A 8 -10.02 19.24 6.76
C VAL A 8 -9.43 18.19 7.72
N GLY A 9 -9.41 16.93 7.30
CA GLY A 9 -8.96 15.79 8.11
C GLY A 9 -10.07 14.91 8.69
N THR A 10 -11.35 15.20 8.41
CA THR A 10 -12.44 14.24 8.70
C THR A 10 -12.48 13.12 7.66
N ASN A 11 -13.31 12.10 7.87
CA ASN A 11 -13.49 11.01 6.90
C ASN A 11 -13.99 11.53 5.54
N GLU A 12 -14.84 12.56 5.56
CA GLU A 12 -15.46 13.16 4.38
C GLU A 12 -14.51 14.11 3.62
N LYS A 13 -13.53 14.69 4.31
CA LYS A 13 -12.54 15.63 3.74
C LYS A 13 -11.12 15.24 4.15
N ALA A 14 -10.77 13.99 3.86
CA ALA A 14 -9.45 13.44 4.14
C ALA A 14 -8.37 14.22 3.37
N ILE A 15 -7.26 14.50 4.06
CA ILE A 15 -6.10 15.16 3.43
C ILE A 15 -5.36 14.11 2.60
N PRO A 16 -5.08 14.36 1.31
CA PRO A 16 -4.27 13.45 0.51
C PRO A 16 -2.88 13.28 1.13
N PHE A 17 -2.53 12.05 1.50
CA PHE A 17 -1.18 11.72 1.97
C PHE A 17 -0.18 11.97 0.84
N ASN A 18 0.97 12.60 1.16
CA ASN A 18 1.98 13.01 0.20
C ASN A 18 1.44 13.78 -1.03
N LYS A 19 0.28 14.44 -0.90
CA LYS A 19 -0.41 15.15 -2.00
C LYS A 19 -0.78 14.23 -3.19
N GLN A 20 -0.96 12.94 -2.94
CA GLN A 20 -1.37 11.96 -3.96
C GLN A 20 -2.90 11.85 -4.00
N ASP A 21 -3.51 12.25 -5.11
CA ASP A 21 -4.95 12.09 -5.34
C ASP A 21 -5.25 10.81 -6.13
N TYR A 22 -6.01 9.89 -5.53
CA TYR A 22 -6.29 8.58 -6.12
C TYR A 22 -7.00 8.69 -7.48
N GLN A 23 -8.01 9.57 -7.60
CA GLN A 23 -8.81 9.65 -8.82
C GLN A 23 -7.98 10.16 -9.99
N SER A 24 -7.18 11.21 -9.76
CA SER A 24 -6.28 11.79 -10.75
C SER A 24 -5.22 10.78 -11.21
N LEU A 25 -4.56 10.11 -10.26
CA LEU A 25 -3.54 9.10 -10.56
C LEU A 25 -4.13 7.91 -11.34
N LYS A 26 -5.33 7.46 -10.97
CA LYS A 26 -6.03 6.38 -11.67
C LYS A 26 -6.36 6.78 -13.11
N GLN A 27 -6.92 7.98 -13.31
CA GLN A 27 -7.24 8.47 -14.65
C GLN A 27 -6.01 8.58 -15.54
N GLU A 28 -4.90 9.08 -15.00
CA GLU A 28 -3.63 9.17 -15.73
C GLU A 28 -3.12 7.79 -16.17
N CYS A 29 -3.10 6.81 -15.26
CA CYS A 29 -2.66 5.46 -15.57
C CYS A 29 -3.55 4.78 -16.63
N LEU A 30 -4.87 4.96 -16.52
CA LEU A 30 -5.83 4.45 -17.52
C LEU A 30 -5.62 5.10 -18.88
N ALA A 31 -5.43 6.42 -18.93
CA ALA A 31 -5.19 7.15 -20.18
C ALA A 31 -3.88 6.71 -20.86
N LYS A 32 -2.84 6.41 -20.07
CA LYS A 32 -1.54 5.95 -20.57
C LYS A 32 -1.49 4.44 -20.85
N GLY A 33 -2.48 3.67 -20.38
CA GLY A 33 -2.46 2.21 -20.46
C GLY A 33 -1.34 1.58 -19.60
N THR A 34 -0.89 2.27 -18.56
CA THR A 34 0.20 1.82 -17.67
C THR A 34 -0.32 1.42 -16.30
N LEU A 35 0.46 0.63 -15.58
CA LEU A 35 0.19 0.33 -14.18
C LEU A 35 0.82 1.39 -13.29
N PHE A 36 0.13 1.76 -12.22
CA PHE A 36 0.66 2.69 -11.23
C PHE A 36 1.87 2.09 -10.51
N CYS A 37 2.92 2.88 -10.36
CA CYS A 37 4.08 2.64 -9.51
C CYS A 37 4.17 3.82 -8.53
N ASP A 38 4.14 3.55 -7.23
CA ASP A 38 4.09 4.62 -6.22
C ASP A 38 5.45 5.31 -6.10
N PRO A 39 5.57 6.60 -6.45
CA PRO A 39 6.84 7.32 -6.33
C PRO A 39 7.20 7.65 -4.88
N THR A 40 6.24 7.60 -3.95
CA THR A 40 6.45 7.94 -2.54
C THR A 40 6.70 6.71 -1.67
N PHE A 41 6.38 5.53 -2.19
CA PHE A 41 6.62 4.25 -1.55
C PHE A 41 7.08 3.22 -2.61
N PRO A 42 8.33 3.34 -3.10
CA PRO A 42 8.81 2.54 -4.22
C PRO A 42 8.94 1.06 -3.83
N ALA A 43 8.92 0.17 -4.82
CA ALA A 43 9.09 -1.27 -4.63
C ALA A 43 10.56 -1.65 -4.37
N GLU A 44 11.18 -1.04 -3.36
CA GLU A 44 12.61 -1.12 -3.04
C GLU A 44 12.83 -1.60 -1.60
N SER A 45 14.06 -1.98 -1.27
CA SER A 45 14.40 -2.49 0.08
C SER A 45 14.06 -1.51 1.19
N ASP A 46 14.14 -0.21 0.92
CA ASP A 46 13.94 0.84 1.93
C ASP A 46 12.46 0.96 2.32
N SER A 47 11.55 0.47 1.46
CA SER A 47 10.11 0.37 1.75
C SER A 47 9.77 -0.83 2.64
N LEU A 48 10.65 -1.83 2.76
CA LEU A 48 10.44 -2.97 3.67
C LEU A 48 10.73 -2.59 5.13
N GLY A 49 11.65 -1.66 5.35
CA GLY A 49 11.96 -1.12 6.65
C GLY A 49 13.46 -0.91 6.87
N TYR A 50 13.82 -0.79 8.14
CA TYR A 50 15.19 -0.53 8.59
C TYR A 50 15.66 -1.67 9.50
N ASN A 51 16.96 -1.71 9.81
CA ASN A 51 17.57 -2.70 10.72
C ASN A 51 17.22 -4.15 10.33
N GLU A 52 16.37 -4.83 11.12
CA GLU A 52 15.98 -6.23 10.91
C GLU A 52 15.17 -6.48 9.62
N LEU A 53 14.58 -5.44 9.03
CA LEU A 53 13.92 -5.52 7.71
C LEU A 53 14.67 -4.72 6.63
N GLY A 54 15.82 -4.13 6.97
CA GLY A 54 16.62 -3.34 6.04
C GLY A 54 17.28 -4.20 4.97
N ARG A 55 17.85 -3.53 3.95
CA ARG A 55 18.47 -4.16 2.76
C ARG A 55 19.53 -5.23 3.01
N TYR A 56 20.19 -5.21 4.17
CA TYR A 56 21.25 -6.16 4.53
C TYR A 56 20.75 -7.29 5.45
N SER A 57 19.47 -7.27 5.84
CA SER A 57 18.89 -8.32 6.65
C SER A 57 18.78 -9.62 5.88
N SER A 58 19.05 -10.74 6.56
CA SER A 58 18.75 -12.06 6.03
C SER A 58 17.25 -12.30 5.86
N LYS A 59 16.40 -11.60 6.64
CA LYS A 59 14.93 -11.74 6.61
C LYS A 59 14.30 -11.23 5.32
N THR A 60 14.90 -10.24 4.68
CA THR A 60 14.38 -9.60 3.45
C THR A 60 15.15 -9.97 2.20
N ARG A 61 16.17 -10.83 2.33
CA ARG A 61 16.94 -11.34 1.19
C ARG A 61 16.05 -12.17 0.27
N GLY A 62 16.04 -11.81 -1.02
CA GLY A 62 15.28 -12.54 -2.04
C GLY A 62 13.79 -12.17 -2.10
N VAL A 63 13.35 -11.16 -1.36
CA VAL A 63 11.99 -10.62 -1.50
C VAL A 63 11.80 -10.06 -2.90
N GLN A 64 10.66 -10.40 -3.52
CA GLN A 64 10.24 -9.90 -4.82
C GLN A 64 8.87 -9.23 -4.67
N TRP A 65 8.74 -8.02 -5.21
CA TRP A 65 7.47 -7.32 -5.27
C TRP A 65 6.63 -7.89 -6.42
N LYS A 66 5.42 -8.34 -6.12
CA LYS A 66 4.49 -8.92 -7.10
C LYS A 66 3.10 -8.31 -6.93
N ARG A 67 2.42 -8.07 -8.05
CA ARG A 67 1.02 -7.66 -8.09
C ARG A 67 0.10 -8.88 -7.99
N PRO A 68 -1.13 -8.76 -7.47
CA PRO A 68 -2.05 -9.90 -7.37
C PRO A 68 -2.29 -10.66 -8.68
N LYS A 69 -2.33 -9.95 -9.82
CA LYS A 69 -2.48 -10.55 -11.16
C LYS A 69 -1.30 -11.42 -11.60
N GLU A 70 -0.14 -11.29 -10.97
CA GLU A 70 1.04 -12.13 -11.23
C GLU A 70 0.99 -13.43 -10.42
N LEU A 71 0.15 -13.50 -9.39
CA LEU A 71 0.00 -14.65 -8.49
C LEU A 71 -1.24 -15.48 -8.83
N TYR A 72 -2.33 -14.82 -9.25
CA TYR A 72 -3.61 -15.44 -9.54
C TYR A 72 -4.21 -14.88 -10.82
N SER A 73 -4.93 -15.73 -11.57
CA SER A 73 -5.54 -15.38 -12.86
C SER A 73 -6.70 -14.37 -12.74
N ASN A 74 -7.50 -14.49 -11.67
CA ASN A 74 -8.63 -13.59 -11.40
C ASN A 74 -8.59 -13.11 -9.94
N PRO A 75 -7.74 -12.11 -9.60
CA PRO A 75 -7.66 -11.60 -8.24
C PRO A 75 -8.87 -10.73 -7.91
N GLU A 76 -9.49 -10.99 -6.76
CA GLU A 76 -10.62 -10.22 -6.24
C GLU A 76 -10.16 -9.35 -5.07
N PHE A 77 -10.67 -8.11 -4.98
CA PHE A 77 -10.23 -7.17 -3.93
C PHE A 77 -10.96 -7.41 -2.60
N ILE A 78 -12.30 -7.43 -2.63
CA ILE A 78 -13.18 -7.77 -1.52
C ILE A 78 -14.40 -8.47 -2.12
N VAL A 79 -14.74 -9.65 -1.60
CA VAL A 79 -15.93 -10.43 -1.99
C VAL A 79 -16.74 -10.68 -0.73
N ASP A 80 -18.05 -10.40 -0.75
CA ASP A 80 -18.96 -10.62 0.39
C ASP A 80 -18.55 -9.95 1.71
N GLY A 81 -17.86 -8.80 1.61
CA GLY A 81 -17.33 -8.04 2.74
C GLY A 81 -16.03 -8.60 3.30
N ALA A 82 -15.36 -7.84 4.17
CA ALA A 82 -14.12 -8.30 4.82
C ALA A 82 -14.45 -8.99 6.15
N LYS A 83 -14.24 -10.30 6.24
CA LYS A 83 -14.37 -11.06 7.48
C LYS A 83 -13.02 -11.18 8.17
N ARG A 84 -13.04 -11.30 9.50
CA ARG A 84 -11.80 -11.46 10.29
C ARG A 84 -11.00 -12.71 9.89
N THR A 85 -11.67 -13.73 9.35
CA THR A 85 -11.06 -14.97 8.87
C THR A 85 -10.29 -14.83 7.56
N ASP A 86 -10.47 -13.72 6.84
CA ASP A 86 -9.87 -13.53 5.53
C ASP A 86 -8.43 -12.98 5.64
N ILE A 87 -7.98 -12.67 6.86
CA ILE A 87 -6.70 -12.06 7.15
C ILE A 87 -5.82 -13.04 7.94
N CYS A 88 -4.76 -13.52 7.30
CA CYS A 88 -3.69 -14.28 7.93
C CYS A 88 -2.41 -13.47 7.92
N GLN A 89 -1.74 -13.36 9.07
CA GLN A 89 -0.47 -12.65 9.17
C GLN A 89 0.63 -13.39 8.40
N GLY A 90 1.35 -12.65 7.55
CA GLY A 90 2.50 -13.19 6.81
C GLY A 90 3.73 -13.44 7.69
N ALA A 91 4.73 -14.11 7.11
CA ALA A 91 5.93 -14.56 7.82
C ALA A 91 6.82 -13.45 8.41
N LEU A 92 6.70 -12.21 7.90
CA LEU A 92 7.51 -11.05 8.32
C LEU A 92 6.73 -10.01 9.13
N GLY A 93 5.42 -10.20 9.35
CA GLY A 93 4.62 -9.23 10.10
C GLY A 93 4.97 -9.24 11.60
N GLU A 94 4.90 -8.09 12.25
CA GLU A 94 4.90 -7.98 13.71
C GLU A 94 3.62 -8.59 14.28
N LYS A 95 3.74 -9.60 15.15
CA LYS A 95 2.58 -10.07 15.91
C LYS A 95 2.32 -9.02 16.97
N SER A 96 1.21 -8.30 16.86
CA SER A 96 0.73 -7.49 17.98
C SER A 96 0.47 -8.44 19.15
N SER A 97 1.40 -8.50 20.09
CA SER A 97 1.20 -9.16 21.38
C SER A 97 0.19 -8.33 22.16
N PHE A 98 -1.04 -8.83 22.23
CA PHE A 98 -2.00 -8.43 23.26
C PHE A 98 -1.66 -9.13 24.57
#